data_AF-A0A0F7PWS5-F1
#
_entry.id   AF-A0A0F7PWS5-F1
#
_cell.length_a   1.000
_cell.length_b   1.000
_cell.length_c   1.000
_cell.angle_alpha   90.00
_cell.angle_beta   90.00
_cell.angle_gamma   90.00
#
_symmetry.space_group_name_H-M   'P 1'
#
loop_
_entity.id
_entity.type
_entity.pdbx_description
1 polymer ?
#
loop_
_entity_poly.entity_id
_entity_poly.type
_entity_poly.pdbx_seq_one_letter_code
_entity_poly.pdbx_strand_id
1 'polypeptide(L)'
;GERQSPITRVTSQQKPLMAVFTGQGAQWATMGRQLIRSSKQAEATVDRLDSVLAALPDSYRPKWSLKDQLLADKSESRIEESIVSQPLCTVVQVIVVDLIRSAGIDFDGVVGHSSGEIAAAYAAGFISR
;
A
#
# COMPACT_ATOMS: atom_id res chain seq x y z
N GLY A 1 20.92 5.81 56.61
CA GLY A 1 21.40 5.43 55.27
C GLY A 1 20.25 4.77 54.54
N GLU A 2 19.49 5.55 53.78
CA GLU A 2 18.33 5.05 53.04
C GLU A 2 18.81 4.35 51.78
N ARG A 3 18.40 3.08 51.61
CA ARG A 3 18.66 2.32 50.39
C ARG A 3 17.73 2.82 49.29
N GLN A 4 18.28 3.55 48.33
CA GLN A 4 17.58 3.84 47.07
C GLN A 4 17.33 2.53 46.32
N SER A 5 16.07 2.22 46.07
CA SER A 5 15.67 1.12 45.19
C SER A 5 16.12 1.43 43.75
N PRO A 6 16.66 0.44 43.00
CA PRO A 6 17.07 0.67 41.63
C PRO A 6 15.84 0.95 40.76
N ILE A 7 15.87 2.07 40.04
CA ILE A 7 14.87 2.40 39.02
C ILE A 7 15.08 1.45 37.85
N THR A 8 14.27 0.39 37.78
CA THR A 8 14.22 -0.48 36.60
C THR A 8 13.57 0.29 35.47
N ARG A 9 14.38 0.68 34.48
CA ARG A 9 13.90 1.31 33.24
C ARG A 9 13.11 0.25 32.47
N VAL A 10 11.78 0.37 32.43
CA VAL A 10 10.95 -0.46 31.55
C VAL A 10 11.28 -0.07 30.12
N THR A 11 12.11 -0.85 29.45
CA THR A 11 12.27 -0.76 28.00
C THR A 11 10.95 -1.22 27.39
N SER A 12 10.25 -0.34 26.68
CA SER A 12 9.08 -0.74 25.89
C SER A 12 9.55 -1.79 24.88
N GLN A 13 9.21 -3.07 25.10
CA GLN A 13 9.41 -4.08 24.08
C GLN A 13 8.49 -3.71 22.91
N GLN A 14 9.07 -3.32 21.78
CA GLN A 14 8.30 -3.19 20.55
C GLN A 14 7.75 -4.58 20.20
N LYS A 15 6.43 -4.66 20.06
CA LYS A 15 5.79 -5.89 19.59
C LYS A 15 6.04 -6.01 18.09
N PRO A 16 6.26 -7.23 17.58
CA PRO A 16 6.46 -7.44 16.16
C PRO A 16 5.21 -7.01 15.37
N LEU A 17 5.42 -6.34 14.24
CA LEU A 17 4.39 -5.90 13.32
C LEU A 17 4.39 -6.75 12.05
N MET A 18 3.26 -7.42 11.80
CA MET A 18 3.07 -8.24 10.60
C MET A 18 2.17 -7.53 9.59
N ALA A 19 2.63 -7.42 8.34
CA ALA A 19 1.81 -6.91 7.24
C ALA A 19 1.12 -8.08 6.52
N VAL A 20 -0.21 -8.01 6.43
CA VAL A 20 -1.04 -9.03 5.78
C VAL A 20 -1.74 -8.39 4.58
N PHE A 21 -1.43 -8.86 3.39
CA PHE A 21 -1.91 -8.32 2.13
C PHE A 21 -2.99 -9.21 1.53
N THR A 22 -4.19 -8.67 1.37
CA THR A 22 -5.32 -9.38 0.80
C THR A 22 -5.23 -9.45 -0.72
N GLY A 23 -5.65 -10.58 -1.30
CA GLY A 23 -5.83 -10.71 -2.75
C GLY A 23 -7.10 -10.03 -3.27
N GLN A 24 -7.49 -10.41 -4.49
CA GLN A 24 -8.74 -9.97 -5.12
C GLN A 24 -9.96 -10.43 -4.30
N GLY A 25 -10.97 -9.56 -4.22
CA GLY A 25 -12.23 -9.76 -3.49
C GLY A 25 -12.45 -8.75 -2.36
N ALA A 26 -11.39 -8.08 -1.88
CA ALA A 26 -11.47 -7.08 -0.81
C ALA A 26 -11.53 -5.63 -1.32
N GLN A 27 -11.51 -5.42 -2.64
CA GLN A 27 -11.60 -4.09 -3.24
C GLN A 27 -12.97 -3.45 -3.02
N TRP A 28 -12.99 -2.12 -2.94
CA TRP A 28 -14.22 -1.34 -2.89
C TRP A 28 -14.04 -0.01 -3.63
N ALA A 29 -15.13 0.50 -4.22
CA ALA A 29 -15.11 1.75 -4.98
C ALA A 29 -14.64 2.91 -4.09
N THR A 30 -13.76 3.77 -4.60
CA THR A 30 -13.16 4.91 -3.87
C THR A 30 -12.12 4.55 -2.80
N MET A 31 -11.66 3.30 -2.74
CA MET A 31 -10.55 2.91 -1.87
C MET A 31 -9.29 3.75 -2.14
N GLY A 32 -8.59 4.16 -1.07
CA GLY A 32 -7.39 4.99 -1.18
C GLY A 32 -7.63 6.45 -1.59
N ARG A 33 -8.83 6.82 -2.08
CA ARG A 33 -9.15 8.19 -2.53
C ARG A 33 -8.80 9.24 -1.48
N GLN A 34 -9.19 9.02 -0.23
CA GLN A 34 -8.95 9.99 0.83
C GLN A 34 -7.44 10.12 1.13
N LEU A 35 -6.69 9.02 1.09
CA LEU A 35 -5.23 9.03 1.26
C LEU A 35 -4.57 9.86 0.15
N ILE A 36 -4.99 9.67 -1.10
CA ILE A 36 -4.47 10.41 -2.26
C ILE A 36 -4.77 11.91 -2.11
N ARG A 37 -5.99 12.26 -1.68
CA ARG A 37 -6.39 13.66 -1.50
C ARG A 37 -5.72 14.35 -0.30
N SER A 38 -5.31 13.59 0.72
CA SER A 38 -4.77 14.15 1.97
C SER A 38 -3.26 14.06 2.10
N SER A 39 -2.60 13.20 1.32
CA SER A 39 -1.15 12.96 1.41
C SER A 39 -0.48 13.15 0.06
N LYS A 40 0.42 14.14 -0.01
CA LYS A 40 1.28 14.38 -1.17
C LYS A 40 2.16 13.17 -1.51
N GLN A 41 2.55 12.40 -0.51
CA GLN A 41 3.33 11.18 -0.72
C GLN A 41 2.48 10.09 -1.38
N ALA A 42 1.23 9.91 -0.93
CA ALA A 42 0.32 8.96 -1.57
C ALA A 42 0.04 9.35 -3.03
N GLU A 43 -0.21 10.64 -3.28
CA GLU A 43 -0.37 11.16 -4.64
C GLU A 43 0.87 10.89 -5.51
N ALA A 44 2.08 11.22 -5.02
CA ALA A 44 3.31 10.98 -5.75
C ALA A 44 3.56 9.49 -6.04
N THR A 45 3.22 8.59 -5.11
CA THR A 45 3.30 7.14 -5.34
C THR A 45 2.33 6.71 -6.44
N VAL A 46 1.10 7.22 -6.48
CA VAL A 46 0.16 6.94 -7.57
C VAL A 46 0.70 7.44 -8.90
N ASP A 47 1.12 8.70 -8.99
CA ASP A 47 1.62 9.31 -10.23
C ASP A 47 2.82 8.52 -10.81
N ARG A 48 3.71 8.05 -9.93
CA ARG A 48 4.85 7.23 -10.30
C ARG A 48 4.43 5.86 -10.85
N LEU A 49 3.53 5.16 -10.17
CA LEU A 49 3.05 3.84 -10.61
C LEU A 49 2.23 3.95 -11.91
N ASP A 50 1.48 5.04 -12.06
CA ASP A 50 0.73 5.35 -13.27
C ASP A 50 1.66 5.59 -14.46
N SER A 51 2.78 6.30 -14.23
CA SER A 51 3.84 6.47 -15.23
C SER A 51 4.49 5.13 -15.63
N VAL A 52 4.68 4.20 -14.69
CA VAL A 52 5.21 2.85 -14.99
C VAL A 52 4.24 2.06 -15.86
N LEU A 53 2.93 2.11 -15.57
CA LEU A 53 1.92 1.46 -16.41
C LEU A 53 1.83 2.10 -17.80
N ALA A 54 1.92 3.42 -17.89
CA ALA A 54 1.95 4.14 -19.16
C ALA A 54 3.20 3.80 -20.00
N ALA A 55 4.30 3.39 -19.38
CA ALA A 55 5.51 2.97 -20.08
C ALA A 55 5.46 1.54 -20.63
N LEU A 56 4.43 0.75 -20.32
CA LEU A 56 4.29 -0.61 -20.86
C LEU A 56 4.17 -0.60 -22.40
N PRO A 57 4.52 -1.73 -23.07
CA PRO A 57 4.25 -1.90 -24.49
C PRO A 57 2.77 -1.73 -24.82
N ASP A 58 2.46 -1.23 -26.01
CA ASP A 58 1.08 -0.90 -26.42
C ASP A 58 0.09 -2.07 -26.28
N SER A 59 0.55 -3.32 -26.39
CA SER A 59 -0.26 -4.52 -26.21
C SER A 59 -0.74 -4.76 -24.77
N TYR A 60 -0.03 -4.20 -23.78
CA TYR A 60 -0.31 -4.37 -22.35
C TYR A 60 -0.64 -3.05 -21.65
N ARG A 61 -0.39 -1.91 -22.29
CA ARG A 61 -0.66 -0.58 -21.75
C ARG A 61 -2.16 -0.36 -21.58
N PRO A 62 -2.63 -0.04 -20.36
CA PRO A 62 -4.02 0.34 -20.16
C PRO A 62 -4.37 1.65 -20.88
N LYS A 63 -5.60 1.76 -21.38
CA LYS A 63 -6.14 3.02 -21.94
C LYS A 63 -6.74 3.96 -20.88
N TRP A 64 -6.52 3.64 -19.61
CA TRP A 64 -7.05 4.34 -18.44
C TRP A 64 -5.89 4.58 -17.45
N SER A 65 -6.05 5.55 -16.55
CA SER A 65 -5.04 5.84 -15.52
C SER A 65 -5.44 5.30 -14.15
N LEU A 66 -4.46 4.89 -13.34
CA LEU A 66 -4.68 4.51 -11.95
C LEU A 66 -5.30 5.66 -11.16
N LYS A 67 -4.80 6.88 -11.37
CA LYS A 67 -5.23 8.06 -10.62
C LYS A 67 -6.70 8.36 -10.87
N ASP A 68 -7.13 8.35 -12.14
CA ASP A 68 -8.52 8.59 -12.49
C ASP A 68 -9.42 7.50 -11.93
N GLN A 69 -9.00 6.23 -12.01
CA GLN A 69 -9.81 5.12 -11.47
C GLN A 69 -9.91 5.14 -9.94
N LEU A 70 -8.87 5.58 -9.21
CA LEU A 70 -8.91 5.73 -7.74
C LEU A 70 -9.73 6.95 -7.29
N LEU A 71 -9.77 7.99 -8.11
CA LEU A 71 -10.51 9.22 -7.84
C LEU A 71 -11.95 9.20 -8.39
N ALA A 72 -12.28 8.29 -9.30
CA ALA A 72 -13.60 8.12 -9.92
C ALA A 72 -14.68 7.84 -8.88
N ASP A 73 -15.84 8.48 -9.04
CA ASP A 73 -17.00 8.28 -8.17
C ASP A 73 -17.55 6.86 -8.26
N LYS A 74 -18.27 6.45 -7.20
CA LYS A 74 -18.78 5.07 -7.09
C LYS A 74 -19.63 4.68 -8.32
N SER A 75 -20.36 5.63 -8.89
CA SER A 75 -21.18 5.43 -10.09
C SER A 75 -20.38 5.16 -11.37
N GLU A 76 -19.12 5.59 -11.42
CA GLU A 76 -18.23 5.47 -12.59
C GLU A 76 -17.11 4.46 -12.35
N SER A 77 -17.09 3.83 -11.18
CA SER A 77 -16.02 2.95 -10.75
C SER A 77 -16.05 1.63 -11.48
N ARG A 78 -14.93 1.25 -12.09
CA ARG A 78 -14.74 -0.03 -12.78
C ARG A 78 -14.13 -1.10 -11.87
N ILE A 79 -14.30 -0.94 -10.56
CA ILE A 79 -13.66 -1.78 -9.52
C ILE A 79 -14.14 -3.24 -9.53
N GLU A 80 -15.18 -3.57 -10.28
CA GLU A 80 -15.64 -4.95 -10.47
C GLU A 80 -14.88 -5.66 -11.61
N GLU A 81 -14.27 -4.90 -12.53
CA GLU A 81 -13.45 -5.45 -13.60
C GLU A 81 -12.10 -5.92 -13.03
N SER A 82 -11.76 -7.21 -13.16
CA SER A 82 -10.50 -7.75 -12.61
C SER A 82 -9.25 -7.05 -13.14
N ILE A 83 -9.27 -6.66 -14.41
CA ILE A 83 -8.17 -5.93 -15.06
C ILE A 83 -7.91 -4.55 -14.44
N VAL A 84 -8.92 -3.95 -13.79
CA VAL A 84 -8.81 -2.67 -13.08
C VAL A 84 -8.58 -2.92 -11.59
N SER A 85 -9.37 -3.79 -10.97
CA SER A 85 -9.33 -3.98 -9.51
C SER A 85 -8.03 -4.54 -8.97
N GLN A 86 -7.39 -5.46 -9.69
CA GLN A 86 -6.11 -6.04 -9.27
C GLN A 86 -4.98 -4.99 -9.18
N PRO A 87 -4.71 -4.18 -10.22
CA PRO A 87 -3.70 -3.13 -10.12
C PRO A 87 -4.09 -2.04 -9.10
N LEU A 88 -5.37 -1.69 -9.00
CA LEU A 88 -5.82 -0.71 -8.00
C LEU A 88 -5.57 -1.18 -6.56
N CYS A 89 -5.88 -2.44 -6.24
CA CYS A 89 -5.59 -3.02 -4.93
C CYS A 89 -4.11 -2.95 -4.62
N THR A 90 -3.28 -3.33 -5.59
CA THR A 90 -1.81 -3.31 -5.46
C THR A 90 -1.31 -1.91 -5.13
N VAL A 91 -1.79 -0.90 -5.87
CA VAL A 91 -1.40 0.50 -5.68
C VAL A 91 -1.79 1.00 -4.29
N VAL A 92 -3.01 0.71 -3.82
CA VAL A 92 -3.45 1.10 -2.48
C VAL A 92 -2.60 0.44 -1.40
N GLN A 93 -2.27 -0.84 -1.54
CA GLN A 93 -1.41 -1.55 -0.59
C GLN A 93 0.02 -0.97 -0.57
N VAL A 94 0.58 -0.62 -1.74
CA VAL A 94 1.88 0.05 -1.86
C VAL A 94 1.87 1.43 -1.20
N ILE A 95 0.81 2.23 -1.39
CA ILE A 95 0.64 3.52 -0.71
C ILE A 95 0.68 3.34 0.81
N VAL A 96 -0.06 2.37 1.34
CA VAL A 96 -0.10 2.11 2.78
C VAL A 96 1.27 1.71 3.31
N VAL A 97 2.00 0.84 2.60
CA VAL A 97 3.38 0.46 2.94
C VAL A 97 4.30 1.69 2.95
N ASP A 98 4.24 2.53 1.93
CA ASP A 98 5.07 3.73 1.82
C ASP A 98 4.78 4.73 2.94
N LEU A 99 3.52 4.91 3.32
CA LEU A 99 3.12 5.78 4.43
C LEU A 99 3.61 5.24 5.78
N ILE A 100 3.45 3.94 6.04
CA ILE A 100 3.92 3.30 7.27
C ILE A 100 5.45 3.44 7.39
N ARG A 101 6.19 3.16 6.32
CA ARG A 101 7.65 3.33 6.28
C ARG A 101 8.08 4.79 6.45
N SER A 102 7.33 5.75 5.88
CA SER A 102 7.61 7.19 6.07
C SER A 102 7.46 7.64 7.52
N ALA A 103 6.64 6.92 8.30
CA ALA A 103 6.49 7.14 9.74
C ALA A 103 7.60 6.47 10.57
N GLY A 104 8.61 5.87 9.93
CA GLY A 104 9.72 5.18 10.61
C GLY A 104 9.35 3.82 11.17
N ILE A 105 8.29 3.19 10.65
CA ILE A 105 7.82 1.86 11.08
C ILE A 105 8.17 0.84 10.00
N ASP A 106 8.88 -0.21 10.40
CA ASP A 106 9.16 -1.38 9.57
C ASP A 106 8.29 -2.58 9.96
N PHE A 107 8.22 -3.57 9.07
CA PHE A 107 7.49 -4.81 9.29
C PHE A 107 8.46 -5.94 9.64
N ASP A 108 8.13 -6.71 10.67
CA ASP A 108 8.90 -7.90 11.08
C ASP A 108 8.53 -9.15 10.27
N GLY A 109 7.40 -9.11 9.57
CA GLY A 109 6.94 -10.18 8.72
C GLY A 109 5.89 -9.70 7.71
N VAL A 110 5.87 -10.34 6.54
CA VAL A 110 4.91 -10.02 5.48
C VAL A 110 4.32 -11.31 4.92
N VAL A 111 3.03 -11.30 4.64
CA VAL A 111 2.33 -12.39 3.95
C VAL A 111 1.31 -11.81 2.99
N GLY A 112 1.15 -12.45 1.83
CA GLY A 112 0.16 -12.08 0.85
C GLY A 112 -0.63 -13.31 0.39
N HIS A 113 -1.86 -13.10 -0.05
CA HIS A 113 -2.65 -14.14 -0.71
C HIS A 113 -2.89 -13.74 -2.17
N SER A 114 -2.54 -14.61 -3.12
CA SER A 114 -2.77 -14.39 -4.57
C SER A 114 -2.23 -13.02 -5.01
N SER A 115 -3.06 -12.10 -5.54
CA SER A 115 -2.59 -10.76 -5.94
C SER A 115 -1.96 -9.93 -4.81
N GLY A 116 -2.26 -10.23 -3.54
CA GLY A 116 -1.61 -9.62 -2.39
C GLY A 116 -0.13 -9.98 -2.24
N GLU A 117 0.35 -11.05 -2.88
CA GLU A 117 1.77 -11.42 -2.86
C GLU A 117 2.66 -10.36 -3.51
N ILE A 118 2.13 -9.61 -4.49
CA ILE A 118 2.86 -8.51 -5.14
C ILE A 118 3.19 -7.42 -4.11
N ALA A 119 2.20 -7.00 -3.33
CA ALA A 119 2.42 -6.01 -2.28
C ALA A 119 3.28 -6.57 -1.13
N ALA A 120 3.14 -7.85 -0.80
CA ALA A 120 3.99 -8.50 0.20
C ALA A 120 5.46 -8.52 -0.24
N ALA A 121 5.76 -8.85 -1.50
CA ALA A 121 7.11 -8.80 -2.04
C ALA A 121 7.69 -7.37 -2.02
N TYR A 122 6.86 -6.35 -2.29
CA TYR A 122 7.25 -4.94 -2.17
C TYR A 122 7.54 -4.55 -0.72
N ALA A 123 6.71 -4.98 0.22
CA ALA A 123 6.88 -4.76 1.65
C ALA A 123 8.07 -5.54 2.24
N ALA A 124 8.48 -6.66 1.64
CA ALA A 124 9.73 -7.35 1.96
C ALA A 124 10.98 -6.65 1.39
N GLY A 125 10.81 -5.72 0.44
CA GLY A 125 11.94 -5.09 -0.27
C GLY A 125 12.56 -5.96 -1.38
N PHE A 126 11.88 -7.02 -1.82
CA PHE A 126 12.35 -7.89 -2.91
C PHE A 126 12.08 -7.33 -4.30
N ILE A 127 11.08 -6.47 -4.43
CA ILE A 127 10.77 -5.77 -5.68
C ILE A 127 10.80 -4.26 -5.45
N SER A 128 11.30 -3.55 -6.46
CA SER A 128 11.46 -2.11 -6.39
C SER A 128 10.15 -1.38 -6.65
N ARG A 129 10.22 -0.09 -6.38
CA ARG A 129 9.35 0.93 -6.94
C ARG A 129 9.39 0.87 -8.47
#